data_AF-A0A497AYA8-F1
#
_entry.id   AF-A0A497AYA8-F1
#
_cell.length_a   1.000
_cell.length_b   1.000
_cell.length_c   1.000
_cell.angle_alpha   90.00
_cell.angle_beta   90.00
_cell.angle_gamma   90.00
#
_symmetry.space_group_name_H-M   'P 1'
#
loop_
_entity.id
_entity.type
_entity.pdbx_description
1 polymer ?
#
loop_
_entity_poly.entity_id
_entity_poly.type
_entity_poly.pdbx_seq_one_letter_code
_entity_poly.pdbx_strand_id
1 'polypeptide(L)' 'MSEPEKVELELEKLKLIADYYELPLTVFFMSIDELKELKAKEGTRMKAIRKELEKLEKIREIIMT' A
#
# COMPACT_ATOMS: atom_id res chain seq x y z
N MET A 1 -7.20 6.57 -30.40
CA MET A 1 -7.27 6.10 -29.00
C MET A 1 -6.48 7.10 -28.17
N SER A 2 -7.06 7.65 -27.12
CA SER A 2 -6.34 8.55 -26.21
C SER A 2 -5.30 7.73 -25.45
N GLU A 3 -4.05 8.18 -25.44
CA GLU A 3 -3.02 7.53 -24.61
C GLU A 3 -3.45 7.60 -23.13
N PRO A 4 -3.23 6.53 -22.35
CA PRO A 4 -3.54 6.55 -20.93
C PRO A 4 -2.70 7.65 -20.26
N GLU A 5 -3.38 8.50 -19.50
CA GLU A 5 -2.76 9.59 -18.75
C GLU A 5 -1.75 9.00 -17.76
N LYS A 6 -0.46 9.28 -17.99
CA LYS A 6 0.61 8.80 -17.12
C LYS A 6 0.66 9.66 -15.88
N VAL A 7 0.37 9.07 -14.73
CA VAL A 7 0.56 9.72 -13.43
C VAL A 7 1.94 9.33 -12.90
N GLU A 8 2.88 10.27 -12.92
CA GLU A 8 4.17 10.11 -12.24
C GLU A 8 4.00 10.47 -10.76
N LEU A 9 4.21 9.49 -9.88
CA LEU A 9 4.10 9.66 -8.43
C LEU A 9 5.45 9.42 -7.78
N GLU A 10 5.91 10.39 -7.00
CA GLU A 10 7.06 10.22 -6.13
C GLU A 10 6.70 9.33 -4.95
N LEU A 11 7.56 8.35 -4.66
CA LEU A 11 7.36 7.40 -3.58
C LEU A 11 7.28 8.08 -2.20
N GLU A 12 8.01 9.18 -2.00
CA GLU A 12 7.99 9.96 -0.76
C GLU A 12 6.62 10.59 -0.49
N LYS A 13 5.92 11.04 -1.54
CA LYS A 13 4.55 11.58 -1.41
C LYS A 13 3.57 10.48 -1.04
N LEU A 14 3.71 9.29 -1.63
CA LEU A 14 2.90 8.13 -1.25
C LEU A 14 3.15 7.73 0.21
N LYS A 15 4.40 7.80 0.68
CA LYS A 15 4.76 7.56 2.08
C LYS A 15 4.09 8.55 3.03
N LEU A 16 4.12 9.85 2.71
CA LEU A 16 3.42 10.86 3.50
C LEU A 16 1.91 10.60 3.60
N ILE A 17 1.27 10.16 2.52
CA ILE A 17 -0.16 9.81 2.53
C ILE A 17 -0.39 8.54 3.34
N ALA A 18 0.45 7.51 3.16
CA ALA A 18 0.40 6.27 3.92
C ALA A 18 0.46 6.53 5.43
N ASP A 19 1.44 7.32 5.85
CA ASP A 19 1.65 7.70 7.25
C ASP A 19 0.46 8.50 7.81
N TYR A 20 -0.05 9.47 7.05
CA TYR A 20 -1.18 10.30 7.47
C TYR A 20 -2.46 9.50 7.72
N TYR A 21 -2.74 8.51 6.86
CA TYR A 21 -3.92 7.64 7.00
C TYR A 21 -3.65 6.39 7.83
N GLU A 22 -2.44 6.25 8.39
CA GLU A 22 -1.99 5.07 9.12
C GLU A 22 -2.16 3.76 8.33
N LEU A 23 -1.90 3.82 7.03
CA LEU A 23 -1.98 2.69 6.11
C LEU A 23 -0.57 2.23 5.71
N PRO A 24 -0.36 0.93 5.42
CA PRO A 24 0.87 0.46 4.80
C PRO A 24 1.06 1.06 3.40
N LEU A 25 2.29 1.39 2.99
CA LEU A 25 2.56 1.96 1.65
C LEU A 25 2.15 1.01 0.53
N THR A 26 2.17 -0.29 0.79
CA THR A 26 1.76 -1.34 -0.14
C THR A 26 0.33 -1.17 -0.65
N VAL A 27 -0.56 -0.48 0.08
CA VAL A 27 -1.96 -0.27 -0.36
C VAL A 27 -2.07 0.46 -1.69
N PHE A 28 -1.08 1.31 -2.03
CA PHE A 28 -1.05 2.05 -3.30
C PHE A 28 -0.69 1.15 -4.50
N PHE A 29 -0.17 -0.05 -4.23
CA PHE A 29 0.22 -1.02 -5.24
C PHE A 29 -0.73 -2.22 -5.30
N MET A 30 -1.81 -2.20 -4.51
CA MET A 30 -2.83 -3.24 -4.52
C MET A 30 -3.89 -2.95 -5.59
N SER A 31 -4.50 -4.02 -6.09
CA SER A 31 -5.67 -3.93 -6.95
C SER A 31 -6.91 -3.45 -6.19
N ILE A 32 -7.89 -2.90 -6.91
CA ILE A 32 -9.17 -2.46 -6.32
C ILE A 32 -9.90 -3.62 -5.65
N ASP A 33 -9.79 -4.84 -6.17
CA ASP A 33 -10.48 -6.00 -5.60
C ASP A 33 -9.82 -6.46 -4.30
N GLU A 34 -8.49 -6.42 -4.19
CA GLU A 34 -7.77 -6.62 -2.93
C GLU A 34 -8.16 -5.57 -1.87
N LEU A 35 -8.34 -4.31 -2.29
CA LEU A 35 -8.81 -3.24 -1.41
C LEU A 35 -10.26 -3.44 -0.95
N LYS A 36 -11.15 -3.93 -1.82
CA LYS A 36 -12.55 -4.27 -1.45
C LYS A 36 -12.59 -5.44 -0.47
N GLU A 37 -11.76 -6.46 -0.68
CA GLU A 37 -11.64 -7.58 0.26
C GLU A 37 -11.12 -7.16 1.64
N LEU A 38 -10.21 -6.17 1.67
CA LEU A 38 -9.72 -5.54 2.89
C LEU A 38 -10.85 -4.85 3.65
N LYS A 39 -11.67 -4.04 2.97
CA LYS A 39 -12.81 -3.32 3.55
C LYS A 39 -13.91 -4.25 4.07
N ALA A 40 -14.16 -5.36 3.39
CA ALA A 40 -15.19 -6.32 3.78
C ALA A 40 -14.84 -7.15 5.05
N LYS A 41 -13.59 -7.13 5.50
CA LYS A 41 -13.08 -7.98 6.60
C LYS A 41 -12.57 -7.18 7.81
N GLU A 42 -12.97 -5.91 7.94
CA GLU A 42 -12.63 -5.01 9.05
C GLU A 42 -13.04 -5.62 10.40
N GLY A 43 -12.08 -6.06 11.18
CA GLY A 43 -12.30 -6.55 12.55
C GLY A 43 -11.08 -7.27 13.11
N THR A 44 -10.45 -8.12 12.32
CA THR A 44 -9.24 -8.88 12.75
C THR A 44 -8.19 -9.03 11.65
N ARG A 45 -8.61 -9.10 10.38
CA ARG A 45 -7.71 -9.38 9.25
C ARG A 45 -6.87 -8.17 8.84
N MET A 46 -7.42 -6.96 8.94
CA MET A 46 -6.69 -5.71 8.64
C MET A 46 -5.44 -5.56 9.54
N LYS A 47 -5.53 -5.95 10.81
CA LYS A 47 -4.40 -5.89 11.75
C LYS A 47 -3.31 -6.92 11.41
N ALA A 48 -3.71 -8.11 10.97
CA ALA A 48 -2.79 -9.14 10.51
C ALA A 48 -2.11 -8.75 9.18
N ILE A 49 -2.87 -8.15 8.26
CA ILE A 49 -2.37 -7.67 6.98
C ILE A 49 -1.42 -6.48 7.18
N ARG A 50 -1.76 -5.49 8.02
CA ARG A 50 -0.86 -4.39 8.38
C ARG A 50 0.49 -4.91 8.90
N LYS A 51 0.47 -5.96 9.72
CA LYS A 51 1.68 -6.60 10.25
C LYS A 51 2.51 -7.33 9.18
N GLU A 52 1.86 -8.00 8.22
CA GLU A 52 2.58 -8.65 7.11
C GLU A 52 3.11 -7.64 6.08
N LEU A 53 2.37 -6.57 5.82
CA LEU A 53 2.80 -5.50 4.91
C LEU A 53 3.98 -4.70 5.49
N GLU A 54 3.98 -4.41 6.80
CA GLU A 54 5.14 -3.83 7.50
C GLU A 54 6.41 -4.71 7.38
N LYS A 55 6.26 -6.04 7.44
CA LYS A 55 7.40 -6.94 7.25
C LYS A 55 7.95 -6.88 5.83
N LEU A 56 7.07 -6.81 4.84
CA LEU A 56 7.46 -6.70 3.43
C LEU A 56 8.18 -5.37 3.15
N GLU A 57 7.75 -4.27 3.76
CA GLU A 57 8.46 -2.99 3.70
C GLU A 57 9.87 -3.09 4.27
N LYS A 58 10.04 -3.70 5.45
CA LYS A 58 11.37 -3.90 6.04
C LYS A 58 12.29 -4.75 5.17
N ILE A 59 11.74 -5.82 4.56
CA ILE A 59 12.50 -6.67 3.64
C ILE A 59 12.93 -5.85 2.41
N ARG A 60 12.04 -5.03 1.86
CA ARG A 60 12.37 -4.13 0.73
C ARG A 60 13.49 -3.16 1.09
N GLU A 61 13.44 -2.54 2.27
CA GLU A 61 14.50 -1.63 2.72
C GLU A 61 15.85 -2.34 2.81
N ILE A 62 15.90 -3.57 3.33
CA ILE A 62 17.13 -4.37 3.43
C ILE A 62 17.68 -4.73 2.05
N ILE A 63 16.83 -5.12 1.09
CA ILE A 63 17.27 -5.52 -0.26
C ILE A 63 17.75 -4.31 -1.09
N MET A 64 17.23 -3.12 -0.82
CA MET A 64 17.59 -1.89 -1.52
C MET A 64 18.78 -1.13 -0.90
N THR A 65 19.42 -1.69 0.15
CA THR A 65 20.64 -1.16 0.77
C THR A 65 21.86 -1.93 0.29
#